data_AF-A0A5P8M5M3-F1
#
_entry.id   AF-A0A5P8M5M3-F1
#
_cell.length_a   1.000
_cell.length_b   1.000
_cell.length_c   1.000
_cell.angle_alpha   90.00
_cell.angle_beta   90.00
_cell.angle_gamma   90.00
#
_symmetry.space_group_name_H-M   'P 1'
#
loop_
_entity.id
_entity.type
_entity.pdbx_description
1 polymer ?
#
loop_
_entity_poly.entity_id
_entity_poly.type
_entity_poly.pdbx_seq_one_letter_code
_entity_poly.pdbx_strand_id
1 'polypeptide(L)'
;MKGQEQVVIEIAKKYGFSPALMAAIIGAESGWGTSAAIRNKNNPSGQMVGSEILAFPSLKAGIEATGKTLNALVVGQGLSTVETLGSHYAPVGAANDPTNMNVNWVPTVKKLMTEFGWSEKSSGGKAGDNKVGNITLKGSAPTYPIGQCTWWAKARSGWAGDWWGNGEDWGNSAKAQGFRVDHVPAKDALVSFAGGQLVGNWRADSQYGHVAYVEAYDAKNKTITISQGGTGFTQQPGPNLQTLGNVNAFTYIHPK
;
A
#
# COMPACT_ATOMS: atom_id res chain seq x y z
N MET A 1 8.55 -7.68 5.88
CA MET A 1 7.97 -7.50 4.53
C MET A 1 8.86 -6.73 3.55
N LYS A 2 9.82 -5.91 4.02
CA LYS A 2 10.76 -5.15 3.15
C LYS A 2 11.34 -6.02 2.02
N GLY A 3 11.12 -5.62 0.77
CA GLY A 3 11.67 -6.28 -0.42
C GLY A 3 10.90 -7.50 -0.94
N GLN A 4 9.71 -7.80 -0.39
CA GLN A 4 8.86 -8.94 -0.80
C GLN A 4 7.59 -8.52 -1.53
N GLU A 5 7.47 -7.24 -1.87
CA GLU A 5 6.28 -6.63 -2.45
C GLU A 5 5.99 -7.21 -3.84
N GLN A 6 7.06 -7.29 -4.64
CA GLN A 6 7.00 -7.87 -5.97
C GLN A 6 6.58 -9.35 -5.91
N VAL A 7 7.07 -10.08 -4.90
CA VAL A 7 6.72 -11.48 -4.67
C VAL A 7 5.23 -11.62 -4.35
N VAL A 8 4.68 -10.78 -3.47
CA VAL A 8 3.24 -10.76 -3.15
C VAL A 8 2.40 -10.47 -4.41
N ILE A 9 2.81 -9.52 -5.23
CA ILE A 9 2.05 -9.12 -6.42
C ILE A 9 2.13 -10.17 -7.53
N GLU A 10 3.31 -10.72 -7.78
CA GLU A 10 3.50 -11.83 -8.72
C GLU A 10 2.64 -13.02 -8.33
N ILE A 11 2.62 -13.36 -7.04
CA ILE A 11 1.86 -14.50 -6.53
C ILE A 11 0.35 -14.24 -6.60
N ALA A 12 -0.12 -13.05 -6.19
CA ALA A 12 -1.54 -12.71 -6.31
C ALA A 12 -2.03 -12.74 -7.77
N LYS A 13 -1.23 -12.19 -8.70
CA LYS A 13 -1.50 -12.23 -10.15
C LYS A 13 -1.49 -13.66 -10.68
N LYS A 14 -0.46 -14.44 -10.33
CA LYS A 14 -0.32 -15.87 -10.69
C LYS A 14 -1.55 -16.67 -10.29
N TYR A 15 -2.13 -16.36 -9.13
CA TYR A 15 -3.29 -17.07 -8.58
C TYR A 15 -4.64 -16.39 -8.85
N GLY A 16 -4.68 -15.32 -9.65
CA GLY A 16 -5.93 -14.76 -10.14
C GLY A 16 -6.78 -13.99 -9.12
N PHE A 17 -6.15 -13.30 -8.16
CA PHE A 17 -6.87 -12.43 -7.22
C PHE A 17 -6.14 -11.10 -6.98
N SER A 18 -6.82 -10.20 -6.25
CA SER A 18 -6.32 -8.84 -6.00
C SER A 18 -5.01 -8.84 -5.21
N PRO A 19 -3.94 -8.18 -5.70
CA PRO A 19 -2.73 -7.98 -4.91
C PRO A 19 -2.97 -7.13 -3.66
N ALA A 20 -3.92 -6.17 -3.72
CA ALA A 20 -4.31 -5.37 -2.55
C ALA A 20 -4.95 -6.25 -1.46
N LEU A 21 -5.76 -7.25 -1.84
CA LEU A 21 -6.30 -8.22 -0.90
C LEU A 21 -5.17 -9.03 -0.23
N MET A 22 -4.23 -9.56 -1.02
CA MET A 22 -3.12 -10.35 -0.50
C MET A 22 -2.25 -9.55 0.46
N ALA A 23 -1.89 -8.33 0.06
CA ALA A 23 -1.09 -7.42 0.88
C ALA A 23 -1.83 -7.02 2.17
N ALA A 24 -3.15 -6.80 2.10
CA ALA A 24 -3.97 -6.46 3.27
C ALA A 24 -4.02 -7.61 4.27
N ILE A 25 -4.24 -8.83 3.81
CA ILE A 25 -4.25 -10.02 4.67
C ILE A 25 -2.87 -10.22 5.27
N ILE A 26 -1.79 -10.24 4.48
CA ILE A 26 -0.43 -10.38 5.03
C ILE A 26 -0.11 -9.26 6.03
N GLY A 27 -0.49 -8.01 5.74
CA GLY A 27 -0.30 -6.87 6.62
C GLY A 27 -1.01 -7.04 7.96
N ALA A 28 -2.28 -7.44 7.94
CA ALA A 28 -3.09 -7.70 9.11
C ALA A 28 -2.56 -8.88 9.94
N GLU A 29 -2.32 -10.04 9.30
CA GLU A 29 -1.96 -11.29 9.97
C GLU A 29 -0.53 -11.29 10.55
N SER A 30 0.39 -10.56 9.92
CA SER A 30 1.79 -10.53 10.36
C SER A 30 2.16 -9.32 11.20
N GLY A 31 1.21 -8.41 11.46
CA GLY A 31 1.51 -7.11 12.04
C GLY A 31 2.57 -6.38 11.22
N TRP A 32 2.36 -6.28 9.90
CA TRP A 32 3.31 -5.69 8.94
C TRP A 32 4.69 -6.36 8.90
N GLY A 33 4.73 -7.66 9.14
CA GLY A 33 5.96 -8.44 9.12
C GLY A 33 6.73 -8.43 10.44
N THR A 34 6.08 -8.05 11.54
CA THR A 34 6.71 -7.99 12.87
C THR A 34 6.42 -9.19 13.76
N SER A 35 5.45 -10.03 13.39
CA SER A 35 5.06 -11.19 14.20
C SER A 35 6.18 -12.24 14.34
N ALA A 36 6.12 -13.03 15.40
CA ALA A 36 7.06 -14.14 15.58
C ALA A 36 6.93 -15.20 14.47
N ALA A 37 5.71 -15.42 13.96
CA ALA A 37 5.45 -16.38 12.89
C ALA A 37 6.20 -16.02 11.59
N ILE A 38 6.17 -14.76 11.18
CA ILE A 38 6.90 -14.36 9.97
C ILE A 38 8.41 -14.29 10.20
N ARG A 39 8.87 -13.79 11.37
CA ARG A 39 10.30 -13.63 11.68
C ARG A 39 11.04 -14.96 11.88
N ASN A 40 10.39 -15.92 12.54
CA ASN A 40 11.04 -17.17 12.95
C ASN A 40 10.66 -18.35 12.07
N LYS A 41 9.50 -18.28 11.39
CA LYS A 41 8.93 -19.39 10.62
C LYS A 41 8.64 -19.05 9.17
N ASN A 42 9.01 -17.84 8.70
CA ASN A 42 8.73 -17.37 7.34
C ASN A 42 7.23 -17.45 6.98
N ASN A 43 6.33 -17.34 7.96
CA ASN A 43 4.89 -17.52 7.79
C ASN A 43 4.15 -16.17 7.88
N PRO A 44 3.83 -15.53 6.74
CA PRO A 44 3.30 -14.17 6.70
C PRO A 44 1.78 -14.07 6.92
N SER A 45 1.05 -15.19 6.93
CA SER A 45 -0.41 -15.20 7.09
C SER A 45 -0.90 -16.13 8.20
N GLY A 46 0.00 -16.50 9.12
CA GLY A 46 -0.34 -17.29 10.30
C GLY A 46 -0.85 -18.70 10.01
N GLN A 47 -0.47 -19.32 8.88
CA GLN A 47 -1.00 -20.63 8.49
C GLN A 47 -0.64 -21.72 9.52
N MET A 48 -1.61 -22.57 9.85
CA MET A 48 -1.49 -23.61 10.87
C MET A 48 -1.91 -24.98 10.34
N VAL A 49 -1.37 -26.03 10.95
CA VAL A 49 -1.89 -27.41 10.86
C VAL A 49 -2.16 -27.89 12.28
N GLY A 50 -3.43 -28.19 12.58
CA GLY A 50 -3.85 -28.43 13.96
C GLY A 50 -3.57 -27.19 14.82
N SER A 51 -2.83 -27.37 15.92
CA SER A 51 -2.39 -26.29 16.82
C SER A 51 -1.00 -25.72 16.48
N GLU A 52 -0.34 -26.20 15.42
CA GLU A 52 1.02 -25.80 15.09
C GLU A 52 1.09 -24.77 13.96
N ILE A 53 1.80 -23.66 14.20
CA ILE A 53 2.14 -22.68 13.17
C ILE A 53 3.15 -23.31 12.20
N LEU A 54 2.82 -23.32 10.91
CA LEU A 54 3.68 -23.82 9.84
C LEU A 54 4.98 -23.00 9.72
N ALA A 55 6.07 -23.69 9.42
CA ALA A 55 7.35 -23.09 9.05
C ALA A 55 7.65 -23.32 7.57
N PHE A 56 8.11 -22.26 6.90
CA PHE A 56 8.44 -22.29 5.49
C PHE A 56 9.95 -22.14 5.26
N PRO A 57 10.50 -22.77 4.21
CA PRO A 57 11.94 -22.76 3.93
C PRO A 57 12.45 -21.36 3.55
N SER A 58 11.57 -20.46 3.13
CA SER A 58 11.89 -19.05 2.87
C SER A 58 10.64 -18.19 2.99
N LEU A 59 10.82 -16.89 3.17
CA LEU A 59 9.71 -15.93 3.19
C LEU A 59 8.92 -15.97 1.88
N LYS A 60 9.58 -16.12 0.73
CA LYS A 60 8.92 -16.32 -0.57
C LYS A 60 8.04 -17.57 -0.58
N ALA A 61 8.51 -18.69 -0.02
CA ALA A 61 7.71 -19.91 0.08
C ALA A 61 6.49 -19.74 0.98
N GLY A 62 6.60 -18.97 2.06
CA GLY A 62 5.45 -18.63 2.91
C GLY A 62 4.44 -17.74 2.20
N ILE A 63 4.90 -16.73 1.46
CA ILE A 63 4.03 -15.87 0.64
C ILE A 63 3.33 -16.69 -0.44
N GLU A 64 4.04 -17.63 -1.09
CA GLU A 64 3.47 -18.54 -2.08
C GLU A 64 2.40 -19.45 -1.46
N ALA A 65 2.62 -19.95 -0.24
CA ALA A 65 1.62 -20.71 0.49
C ALA A 65 0.38 -19.86 0.80
N THR A 66 0.55 -18.61 1.24
CA THR A 66 -0.57 -17.68 1.42
C THR A 66 -1.35 -17.51 0.11
N GLY A 67 -0.63 -17.38 -1.01
CA GLY A 67 -1.25 -17.25 -2.32
C GLY A 67 -2.09 -18.47 -2.72
N LYS A 68 -1.58 -19.69 -2.48
CA LYS A 68 -2.32 -20.94 -2.72
C LYS A 68 -3.58 -21.03 -1.89
N THR A 69 -3.51 -20.67 -0.61
CA THR A 69 -4.67 -20.65 0.28
C THR A 69 -5.74 -19.67 -0.22
N LEU A 70 -5.34 -18.44 -0.56
CA LEU A 70 -6.27 -17.44 -1.09
C LEU A 70 -6.85 -17.85 -2.46
N ASN A 71 -6.07 -18.53 -3.31
CA ASN A 71 -6.60 -19.09 -4.56
C ASN A 71 -7.71 -20.10 -4.30
N ALA A 72 -7.47 -21.07 -3.41
CA ALA A 72 -8.45 -22.10 -3.10
C ALA A 72 -9.76 -21.50 -2.56
N LEU A 73 -9.67 -20.46 -1.74
CA LEU A 73 -10.82 -19.79 -1.14
C LEU A 73 -11.53 -18.83 -2.10
N VAL A 74 -10.80 -17.86 -2.67
CA VAL A 74 -11.38 -16.80 -3.50
C VAL A 74 -11.77 -17.32 -4.88
N VAL A 75 -10.88 -18.07 -5.52
CA VAL A 75 -11.09 -18.57 -6.89
C VAL A 75 -11.78 -19.94 -6.87
N GLY A 76 -11.30 -20.86 -6.03
CA GLY A 76 -11.83 -22.23 -5.98
C GLY A 76 -13.22 -22.32 -5.36
N GLN A 77 -13.44 -21.68 -4.22
CA GLN A 77 -14.73 -21.70 -3.51
C GLN A 77 -15.63 -20.50 -3.80
N GLY A 78 -15.15 -19.53 -4.59
CA GLY A 78 -15.93 -18.35 -4.96
C GLY A 78 -16.21 -17.41 -3.79
N LEU A 79 -15.35 -17.39 -2.75
CA LEU A 79 -15.42 -16.42 -1.65
C LEU A 79 -14.95 -15.04 -2.14
N SER A 80 -15.74 -14.46 -3.03
CA SER A 80 -15.38 -13.31 -3.85
C SER A 80 -15.66 -11.98 -3.17
N THR A 81 -15.86 -11.94 -1.86
CA THR A 81 -15.96 -10.67 -1.10
C THR A 81 -15.10 -10.73 0.15
N VAL A 82 -14.69 -9.58 0.68
CA VAL A 82 -13.92 -9.56 1.94
C VAL A 82 -14.78 -10.13 3.08
N GLU A 83 -16.09 -9.93 3.02
CA GLU A 83 -17.07 -10.47 3.96
C GLU A 83 -17.16 -12.00 3.88
N THR A 84 -17.36 -12.57 2.68
CA THR A 84 -17.48 -14.02 2.50
C THR A 84 -16.17 -14.74 2.80
N LEU A 85 -15.04 -14.14 2.41
CA LEU A 85 -13.72 -14.63 2.79
C LEU A 85 -13.53 -14.55 4.31
N GLY A 86 -13.86 -13.41 4.94
CA GLY A 86 -13.72 -13.22 6.38
C GLY A 86 -14.55 -14.19 7.20
N SER A 87 -15.80 -14.47 6.80
CA SER A 87 -16.63 -15.47 7.47
C SER A 87 -16.05 -16.88 7.44
N HIS A 88 -15.24 -17.22 6.44
CA HIS A 88 -14.55 -18.51 6.35
C HIS A 88 -13.15 -18.47 7.00
N TYR A 89 -12.41 -17.39 6.82
CA TYR A 89 -11.01 -17.26 7.21
C TYR A 89 -10.85 -16.88 8.69
N ALA A 90 -11.76 -16.06 9.22
CA ALA A 90 -11.82 -15.60 10.60
C ALA A 90 -13.29 -15.54 11.09
N PRO A 91 -13.94 -16.70 11.29
CA PRO A 91 -15.36 -16.74 11.66
C PRO A 91 -15.63 -16.07 13.01
N VAL A 92 -16.58 -15.15 13.04
CA VAL A 92 -17.07 -14.52 14.28
C VAL A 92 -17.79 -15.59 15.12
N GLY A 93 -17.45 -15.67 16.41
CA GLY A 93 -17.99 -16.69 17.31
C GLY A 93 -17.31 -18.06 17.22
N ALA A 94 -16.13 -18.14 16.60
CA ALA A 94 -15.32 -19.35 16.62
C ALA A 94 -14.96 -19.75 18.08
N ALA A 95 -15.06 -21.04 18.40
CA ALA A 95 -14.79 -21.55 19.75
C ALA A 95 -13.37 -21.26 20.25
N ASN A 96 -12.42 -21.06 19.34
CA ASN A 96 -11.03 -20.71 19.61
C ASN A 96 -10.75 -19.19 19.59
N ASP A 97 -11.78 -18.33 19.51
CA ASP A 97 -11.69 -16.87 19.62
C ASP A 97 -12.53 -16.33 20.80
N PRO A 98 -12.14 -16.62 22.05
CA PRO A 98 -12.91 -16.23 23.24
C PRO A 98 -12.96 -14.72 23.46
N THR A 99 -12.06 -13.96 22.83
CA THR A 99 -12.00 -12.50 22.88
C THR A 99 -12.76 -11.81 21.75
N ASN A 100 -13.39 -12.59 20.86
CA ASN A 100 -14.15 -12.11 19.70
C ASN A 100 -13.35 -11.14 18.82
N MET A 101 -12.05 -11.39 18.64
CA MET A 101 -11.18 -10.55 17.82
C MET A 101 -11.52 -10.64 16.33
N ASN A 102 -12.11 -11.77 15.89
CA ASN A 102 -12.48 -12.01 14.50
C ASN A 102 -13.47 -10.99 13.94
N VAL A 103 -14.27 -10.32 14.80
CA VAL A 103 -15.17 -9.24 14.39
C VAL A 103 -14.43 -8.07 13.70
N ASN A 104 -13.14 -7.90 14.01
CA ASN A 104 -12.32 -6.82 13.49
C ASN A 104 -11.62 -7.17 12.18
N TRP A 105 -11.66 -8.43 11.73
CA TRP A 105 -10.90 -8.89 10.57
C TRP A 105 -11.36 -8.19 9.28
N VAL A 106 -12.66 -8.23 8.97
CA VAL A 106 -13.23 -7.62 7.76
C VAL A 106 -12.99 -6.10 7.72
N PRO A 107 -13.29 -5.32 8.78
CA PRO A 107 -12.98 -3.89 8.81
C PRO A 107 -11.50 -3.58 8.59
N THR A 108 -10.61 -4.37 9.20
CA THR A 108 -9.15 -4.18 9.08
C THR A 108 -8.68 -4.44 7.66
N VAL A 109 -9.08 -5.55 7.06
CA VAL A 109 -8.68 -5.91 5.68
C VAL A 109 -9.19 -4.86 4.69
N LYS A 110 -10.45 -4.42 4.80
CA LYS A 110 -10.99 -3.35 3.93
C LYS A 110 -10.24 -2.02 4.07
N LYS A 111 -9.89 -1.63 5.29
CA LYS A 111 -9.11 -0.43 5.55
C LYS A 111 -7.75 -0.52 4.85
N LEU A 112 -7.04 -1.63 5.05
CA LEU A 112 -5.73 -1.87 4.42
C LEU A 112 -5.82 -1.95 2.90
N MET A 113 -6.85 -2.61 2.36
CA MET A 113 -7.07 -2.64 0.92
C MET A 113 -7.26 -1.23 0.36
N THR A 114 -8.03 -0.38 1.03
CA THR A 114 -8.19 1.04 0.66
C THR A 114 -6.85 1.79 0.69
N GLU A 115 -6.03 1.55 1.72
CA GLU A 115 -4.66 2.09 1.79
C GLU A 115 -3.77 1.61 0.63
N PHE A 116 -4.08 0.46 0.03
CA PHE A 116 -3.44 -0.07 -1.18
C PHE A 116 -4.10 0.34 -2.49
N GLY A 117 -4.98 1.34 -2.47
CA GLY A 117 -5.61 1.90 -3.67
C GLY A 117 -6.82 1.11 -4.17
N TRP A 118 -7.38 0.21 -3.36
CA TRP A 118 -8.68 -0.40 -3.64
C TRP A 118 -9.82 0.59 -3.35
N SER A 119 -10.88 0.58 -4.15
CA SER A 119 -12.09 1.38 -3.89
C SER A 119 -13.36 0.55 -4.08
N GLU A 120 -14.33 0.74 -3.20
CA GLU A 120 -15.67 0.12 -3.32
C GLU A 120 -16.46 0.65 -4.53
N LYS A 121 -16.05 1.77 -5.14
CA LYS A 121 -16.71 2.35 -6.33
C LYS A 121 -16.31 1.69 -7.65
N SER A 122 -15.27 0.84 -7.66
CA SER A 122 -14.92 0.00 -8.81
C SER A 122 -15.86 -1.21 -8.98
N SER A 123 -16.76 -1.43 -8.02
CA SER A 123 -17.79 -2.49 -7.98
C SER A 123 -19.18 -1.99 -8.42
N GLY A 124 -19.24 -1.09 -9.40
CA GLY A 124 -20.49 -0.56 -9.98
C GLY A 124 -21.26 -1.55 -10.86
N GLY A 125 -21.34 -2.82 -10.46
CA GLY A 125 -22.26 -3.83 -11.01
C GLY A 125 -23.36 -4.12 -9.99
N LYS A 126 -24.55 -4.48 -10.46
CA LYS A 126 -25.74 -4.71 -9.63
C LYS A 126 -25.44 -5.78 -8.56
N ALA A 127 -26.20 -5.77 -7.46
CA ALA A 127 -26.12 -6.76 -6.39
C ALA A 127 -26.06 -8.19 -6.97
N GLY A 128 -24.87 -8.80 -6.93
CA GLY A 128 -24.52 -10.00 -7.71
C GLY A 128 -23.13 -9.93 -8.38
N ASP A 129 -22.58 -8.72 -8.59
CA ASP A 129 -21.31 -8.49 -9.29
C ASP A 129 -20.13 -8.12 -8.36
N ASN A 130 -20.23 -8.44 -7.06
CA ASN A 130 -19.15 -8.25 -6.08
C ASN A 130 -18.03 -9.29 -6.29
N LYS A 131 -17.28 -9.14 -7.39
CA LYS A 131 -16.09 -9.94 -7.69
C LYS A 131 -14.85 -9.27 -7.10
N VAL A 132 -14.47 -9.65 -5.88
CA VAL A 132 -13.06 -9.65 -5.46
C VAL A 132 -12.38 -10.69 -6.34
N GLY A 133 -11.96 -10.25 -7.52
CA GLY A 133 -11.53 -11.13 -8.60
C GLY A 133 -11.46 -10.47 -9.97
N ASN A 134 -12.05 -9.29 -10.18
CA ASN A 134 -11.83 -8.51 -11.39
C ASN A 134 -11.49 -7.05 -11.06
N ILE A 135 -10.28 -6.84 -10.55
CA ILE A 135 -9.63 -5.56 -10.79
C ILE A 135 -8.96 -5.68 -12.17
N THR A 136 -9.61 -5.16 -13.20
CA THR A 136 -8.92 -4.85 -14.46
C THR A 136 -7.99 -3.68 -14.20
N LEU A 137 -6.77 -3.95 -13.73
CA LEU A 137 -5.67 -2.99 -13.79
C LEU A 137 -5.06 -3.08 -15.18
N LYS A 138 -5.23 -2.02 -16.00
CA LYS A 138 -4.26 -1.76 -17.06
C LYS A 138 -2.91 -1.46 -16.40
N GLY A 139 -1.99 -2.43 -16.41
CA GLY A 139 -0.54 -2.18 -16.36
C GLY A 139 0.21 -2.55 -15.06
N SER A 140 1.25 -3.39 -15.24
CA SER A 140 2.57 -3.39 -14.56
C SER A 140 2.68 -3.59 -13.02
N ALA A 141 3.91 -3.86 -12.57
CA ALA A 141 4.40 -4.06 -11.20
C ALA A 141 4.26 -2.78 -10.34
N PRO A 142 4.36 -2.80 -8.98
CA PRO A 142 4.50 -1.55 -8.26
C PRO A 142 5.87 -0.99 -8.62
N THR A 143 5.91 0.14 -9.30
CA THR A 143 7.18 0.74 -9.72
C THR A 143 7.98 1.33 -8.56
N TYR A 144 7.43 1.33 -7.35
CA TYR A 144 8.02 1.88 -6.14
C TYR A 144 7.93 0.88 -4.97
N PRO A 145 9.01 0.64 -4.21
CA PRO A 145 9.01 -0.30 -3.09
C PRO A 145 8.11 0.14 -1.94
N ILE A 146 7.29 -0.77 -1.39
CA ILE A 146 6.37 -0.48 -0.27
C ILE A 146 7.13 0.13 0.91
N GLY A 147 6.53 1.15 1.53
CA GLY A 147 7.13 1.86 2.66
C GLY A 147 8.15 2.92 2.26
N GLN A 148 8.48 3.07 0.97
CA GLN A 148 9.26 4.20 0.49
C GLN A 148 8.39 5.44 0.25
N CYS A 149 9.02 6.62 0.20
CA CYS A 149 8.36 7.89 -0.07
C CYS A 149 7.58 7.87 -1.39
N THR A 150 8.19 7.30 -2.44
CA THR A 150 7.61 7.10 -3.77
C THR A 150 6.40 6.17 -3.75
N TRP A 151 6.42 5.13 -2.91
CA TRP A 151 5.26 4.27 -2.75
C TRP A 151 4.11 4.98 -2.04
N TRP A 152 4.40 5.67 -0.93
CA TRP A 152 3.37 6.44 -0.20
C TRP A 152 2.73 7.49 -1.11
N ALA A 153 3.54 8.27 -1.82
CA ALA A 153 3.10 9.30 -2.72
C ALA A 153 2.23 8.75 -3.87
N LYS A 154 2.60 7.59 -4.45
CA LYS A 154 1.78 6.93 -5.48
C LYS A 154 0.46 6.42 -4.93
N ALA A 155 0.50 5.69 -3.81
CA ALA A 155 -0.69 5.13 -3.18
C ALA A 155 -1.66 6.25 -2.74
N ARG A 156 -1.13 7.32 -2.14
CA ARG A 156 -1.93 8.43 -1.60
C ARG A 156 -2.56 9.29 -2.70
N SER A 157 -1.86 9.50 -3.81
CA SER A 157 -2.37 10.29 -4.94
C SER A 157 -3.39 9.53 -5.79
N GLY A 158 -3.19 8.23 -6.00
CA GLY A 158 -4.04 7.41 -6.88
C GLY A 158 -3.89 7.70 -8.38
N TRP A 159 -3.07 8.68 -8.78
CA TRP A 159 -2.87 9.10 -10.19
C TRP A 159 -1.40 9.13 -10.62
N ALA A 160 -0.44 9.04 -9.69
CA ALA A 160 0.97 9.09 -10.03
C ALA A 160 1.36 7.95 -10.99
N GLY A 161 2.18 8.28 -11.98
CA GLY A 161 2.63 7.35 -13.01
C GLY A 161 3.57 6.27 -12.47
N ASP A 162 3.76 5.27 -13.32
CA ASP A 162 4.72 4.19 -13.15
C ASP A 162 6.12 4.66 -13.62
N TRP A 163 7.18 4.16 -12.97
CA TRP A 163 8.59 4.30 -13.39
C TRP A 163 9.13 5.73 -13.44
N TRP A 164 8.69 6.62 -12.55
CA TRP A 164 9.23 7.98 -12.44
C TRP A 164 10.55 8.09 -11.68
N GLY A 165 11.12 6.97 -11.22
CA GLY A 165 12.41 6.94 -10.53
C GLY A 165 12.33 7.23 -9.02
N ASN A 166 13.40 7.80 -8.48
CA ASN A 166 13.51 8.20 -7.08
C ASN A 166 12.70 9.48 -6.80
N GLY A 167 12.62 9.91 -5.53
CA GLY A 167 11.81 11.06 -5.14
C GLY A 167 12.18 12.35 -5.89
N GLU A 168 13.47 12.56 -6.18
CA GLU A 168 13.95 13.71 -6.97
C GLU A 168 13.64 13.63 -8.47
N ASP A 169 13.44 12.42 -9.01
CA ASP A 169 13.24 12.21 -10.45
C ASP A 169 11.79 12.51 -10.88
N TRP A 170 10.85 12.50 -9.94
CA TRP A 170 9.41 12.52 -10.23
C TRP A 170 8.98 13.76 -11.02
N GLY A 171 9.53 14.93 -10.70
CA GLY A 171 9.21 16.16 -11.43
C GLY A 171 9.55 16.04 -12.93
N ASN A 172 10.75 15.56 -13.25
CA ASN A 172 11.21 15.42 -14.64
C ASN A 172 10.45 14.30 -15.38
N SER A 173 10.27 13.16 -14.73
CA SER A 173 9.58 12.00 -15.29
C SER A 173 8.10 12.29 -15.57
N ALA A 174 7.41 12.95 -14.64
CA ALA A 174 6.01 13.33 -14.83
C ALA A 174 5.85 14.38 -15.95
N LYS A 175 6.76 15.37 -16.02
CA LYS A 175 6.78 16.36 -17.11
C LYS A 175 6.96 15.70 -18.47
N ALA A 176 7.85 14.71 -18.59
CA ALA A 176 8.05 13.93 -19.81
C ALA A 176 6.78 13.16 -20.23
N GLN A 177 5.90 12.82 -19.29
CA GLN A 177 4.60 12.19 -19.54
C GLN A 177 3.45 13.21 -19.69
N GLY A 178 3.77 14.50 -19.84
CA GLY A 178 2.81 15.57 -20.11
C GLY A 178 1.99 16.01 -18.90
N PHE A 179 2.43 15.74 -17.67
CA PHE A 179 1.85 16.36 -16.49
C PHE A 179 2.31 17.82 -16.39
N ARG A 180 1.45 18.67 -15.82
CA ARG A 180 1.87 20.02 -15.43
C ARG A 180 2.83 19.90 -14.24
N VAL A 181 4.03 20.43 -14.41
CA VAL A 181 5.08 20.46 -13.38
C VAL A 181 5.64 21.86 -13.28
N ASP A 182 5.52 22.47 -12.11
CA ASP A 182 5.96 23.84 -11.84
C ASP A 182 6.23 24.09 -10.34
N HIS A 183 6.40 25.35 -9.96
CA HIS A 183 6.69 25.77 -8.58
C HIS A 183 5.47 26.39 -7.88
N VAL A 184 4.26 26.06 -8.37
CA VAL A 184 3.01 26.57 -7.79
C VAL A 184 2.40 25.49 -6.89
N PRO A 185 2.34 25.71 -5.56
CA PRO A 185 1.71 24.73 -4.65
C PRO A 185 0.21 24.59 -4.93
N ALA A 186 -0.29 23.37 -4.82
CA ALA A 186 -1.72 23.08 -4.89
C ALA A 186 -2.05 21.87 -4.02
N LYS A 187 -3.27 21.86 -3.47
CA LYS A 187 -3.84 20.65 -2.86
C LYS A 187 -3.92 19.54 -3.91
N ASP A 188 -3.71 18.30 -3.47
CA ASP A 188 -3.71 17.07 -4.29
C ASP A 188 -2.56 16.95 -5.30
N ALA A 189 -1.64 17.93 -5.33
CA ALA A 189 -0.38 17.81 -6.03
C ALA A 189 0.58 16.85 -5.29
N LEU A 190 1.57 16.36 -6.02
CA LEU A 190 2.77 15.76 -5.44
C LEU A 190 3.84 16.82 -5.33
N VAL A 191 4.65 16.77 -4.27
CA VAL A 191 5.82 17.63 -4.11
C VAL A 191 7.09 16.77 -4.15
N SER A 192 7.97 17.08 -5.10
CA SER A 192 9.24 16.39 -5.35
C SER A 192 10.39 17.28 -4.88
N PHE A 193 11.31 16.69 -4.12
CA PHE A 193 12.47 17.35 -3.53
C PHE A 193 13.75 16.77 -4.10
N ALA A 194 14.67 17.65 -4.51
CA ALA A 194 15.98 17.27 -5.00
C ALA A 194 16.86 16.66 -3.88
N GLY A 195 17.88 15.91 -4.26
CA GLY A 195 18.88 15.36 -3.35
C GLY A 195 19.45 16.42 -2.39
N GLY A 196 19.34 16.17 -1.08
CA GLY A 196 19.85 17.08 -0.04
C GLY A 196 19.03 18.36 0.17
N GLN A 197 17.92 18.57 -0.55
CA GLN A 197 17.05 19.74 -0.39
C GLN A 197 16.43 19.77 1.02
N LEU A 198 16.31 20.97 1.59
CA LEU A 198 15.70 21.16 2.91
C LEU A 198 14.16 20.95 2.82
N VAL A 199 13.65 20.03 3.64
CA VAL A 199 12.23 19.69 3.80
C VAL A 199 11.80 20.12 5.20
N GLY A 200 11.47 21.41 5.34
CA GLY A 200 11.13 22.00 6.63
C GLY A 200 12.34 22.06 7.56
N ASN A 201 12.49 21.07 8.44
CA ASN A 201 13.56 20.99 9.44
C ASN A 201 14.56 19.83 9.24
N TRP A 202 14.42 19.05 8.16
CA TRP A 202 15.34 17.95 7.81
C TRP A 202 15.72 18.02 6.34
N ARG A 203 16.72 17.26 5.89
CA ARG A 203 17.17 17.24 4.49
C ARG A 203 16.75 15.94 3.81
N ALA A 204 16.21 16.06 2.59
CA ALA A 204 16.00 14.92 1.71
C ALA A 204 17.31 14.13 1.53
N ASP A 205 17.17 12.82 1.28
CA ASP A 205 18.33 11.97 1.03
C ASP A 205 19.16 12.54 -0.13
N SER A 206 20.49 12.55 0.01
CA SER A 206 21.37 13.20 -0.97
C SER A 206 21.46 12.49 -2.31
N GLN A 207 21.09 11.21 -2.37
CA GLN A 207 21.14 10.37 -3.57
C GLN A 207 19.75 10.10 -4.17
N TYR A 208 18.70 10.07 -3.34
CA TYR A 208 17.35 9.71 -3.79
C TYR A 208 16.34 10.84 -3.75
N GLY A 209 16.69 11.98 -3.13
CA GLY A 209 15.75 13.06 -2.85
C GLY A 209 14.58 12.59 -1.99
N HIS A 210 13.42 13.22 -2.20
CA HIS A 210 12.19 12.84 -1.50
C HIS A 210 10.94 13.19 -2.31
N VAL A 211 9.82 12.53 -2.02
CA VAL A 211 8.52 12.89 -2.59
C VAL A 211 7.40 12.69 -1.59
N ALA A 212 6.43 13.59 -1.60
CA ALA A 212 5.28 13.56 -0.70
C ALA A 212 3.99 14.00 -1.41
N TYR A 213 2.85 13.75 -0.77
CA TYR A 213 1.54 14.19 -1.23
C TYR A 213 1.11 15.46 -0.51
N VAL A 214 0.56 16.45 -1.23
CA VAL A 214 0.06 17.71 -0.66
C VAL A 214 -1.39 17.53 -0.22
N GLU A 215 -1.61 17.37 1.08
CA GLU A 215 -2.94 17.24 1.69
C GLU A 215 -3.72 18.56 1.68
N ALA A 216 -3.01 19.68 1.87
CA ALA A 216 -3.60 21.01 1.88
C ALA A 216 -2.59 22.09 1.48
N TYR A 217 -3.08 23.18 0.89
CA TYR A 217 -2.33 24.41 0.62
C TYR A 217 -3.06 25.61 1.22
N ASP A 218 -2.39 26.34 2.11
CA ASP A 218 -2.85 27.61 2.66
C ASP A 218 -2.14 28.76 1.93
N ALA A 219 -2.86 29.39 1.01
CA ALA A 219 -2.35 30.48 0.19
C ALA A 219 -2.05 31.76 1.00
N LYS A 220 -2.80 32.01 2.08
CA LYS A 220 -2.61 33.20 2.93
C LYS A 220 -1.29 33.12 3.69
N ASN A 221 -1.02 31.95 4.26
CA ASN A 221 0.18 31.72 5.06
C ASN A 221 1.36 31.18 4.23
N LYS A 222 1.14 30.88 2.95
CA LYS A 222 2.13 30.29 2.02
C LYS A 222 2.73 29.01 2.60
N THR A 223 1.87 28.14 3.10
CA THR A 223 2.26 26.85 3.67
C THR A 223 1.51 25.71 3.01
N ILE A 224 2.13 24.53 2.99
CA ILE A 224 1.47 23.28 2.62
C ILE A 224 1.51 22.31 3.78
N THR A 225 0.47 21.47 3.89
CA THR A 225 0.51 20.26 4.71
C THR A 225 0.76 19.08 3.79
N ILE A 226 1.81 18.32 4.05
CA ILE A 226 2.15 17.11 3.30
C ILE A 226 1.89 15.86 4.12
N SER A 227 1.55 14.76 3.46
CA SER A 227 1.66 13.41 4.00
C SER A 227 2.77 12.64 3.28
N GLN A 228 3.59 11.94 4.06
CA GLN A 228 4.77 11.24 3.56
C GLN A 228 5.00 9.89 4.20
N GLY A 229 5.70 9.04 3.45
CA GLY A 229 6.27 7.77 3.88
C GLY A 229 7.76 7.74 3.61
N GLY A 230 8.43 6.64 3.90
CA GLY A 230 9.86 6.49 3.65
C GLY A 230 10.64 6.01 4.84
N THR A 231 11.80 5.42 4.57
CA THR A 231 12.73 4.96 5.61
C THR A 231 13.15 6.13 6.50
N GLY A 232 13.04 5.98 7.82
CA GLY A 232 13.44 7.02 8.80
C GLY A 232 12.26 7.75 9.47
N PHE A 233 11.03 7.58 8.99
CA PHE A 233 9.84 8.08 9.69
C PHE A 233 9.34 7.12 10.77
N THR A 234 8.72 7.68 11.83
CA THR A 234 8.22 6.92 12.97
C THR A 234 6.99 6.07 12.62
N GLN A 235 6.12 6.55 11.73
CA GLN A 235 5.01 5.78 11.19
C GLN A 235 5.35 5.22 9.81
N GLN A 236 5.31 3.89 9.67
CA GLN A 236 5.54 3.17 8.42
C GLN A 236 4.26 2.46 8.00
N PRO A 237 3.83 2.53 6.72
CA PRO A 237 4.48 3.22 5.59
C PRO A 237 4.15 4.73 5.52
N GLY A 238 3.36 5.26 6.45
CA GLY A 238 2.79 6.62 6.50
C GLY A 238 1.37 6.56 7.10
N PRO A 239 0.61 7.67 7.16
CA PRO A 239 1.02 9.03 6.85
C PRO A 239 1.85 9.64 7.97
N ASN A 240 2.96 10.29 7.62
CA ASN A 240 3.61 11.25 8.51
C ASN A 240 3.23 12.64 8.03
N LEU A 241 2.54 13.42 8.86
CA LEU A 241 2.11 14.77 8.49
C LEU A 241 3.20 15.79 8.84
N GLN A 242 3.44 16.74 7.93
CA GLN A 242 4.35 17.85 8.16
C GLN A 242 3.84 19.11 7.45
N THR A 243 3.93 20.25 8.14
CA THR A 243 3.65 21.56 7.53
C THR A 243 4.94 22.19 7.05
N LEU A 244 4.97 22.63 5.79
CA LEU A 244 6.13 23.26 5.16
C LEU A 244 5.82 24.71 4.78
N GLY A 245 6.78 25.60 5.02
CA GLY A 245 6.82 26.96 4.45
C GLY A 245 7.75 27.03 3.25
N ASN A 246 8.01 28.25 2.75
CA ASN A 246 8.84 28.51 1.56
C ASN A 246 8.43 27.68 0.33
N VAL A 247 7.11 27.52 0.17
CA VAL A 247 6.50 26.52 -0.71
C VAL A 247 6.88 26.70 -2.19
N ASN A 248 7.17 27.92 -2.63
CA ASN A 248 7.57 28.17 -4.01
C ASN A 248 9.00 27.68 -4.35
N ALA A 249 9.77 27.18 -3.37
CA ALA A 249 11.08 26.60 -3.60
C ALA A 249 11.04 25.12 -4.02
N PHE A 250 9.86 24.49 -4.04
CA PHE A 250 9.68 23.07 -4.31
C PHE A 250 9.10 22.83 -5.70
N THR A 251 9.27 21.60 -6.21
CA THR A 251 8.71 21.18 -7.51
C THR A 251 7.39 20.45 -7.27
N TYR A 252 6.31 20.92 -7.90
CA TYR A 252 4.98 20.34 -7.80
C TYR A 252 4.57 19.66 -9.10
N ILE A 253 4.00 18.47 -8.96
CA ILE A 253 3.39 17.71 -10.06
C ILE A 253 1.88 17.75 -9.81
N HIS A 254 1.13 18.22 -10.79
CA HIS A 254 -0.31 18.39 -10.66
C HIS A 254 -1.06 17.24 -11.33
N PRO A 255 -2.20 16.77 -10.78
CA PRO A 255 -3.06 15.82 -11.48
C PRO A 255 -3.55 16.38 -12.83
N LYS A 256 -3.86 15.48 -13.76
CA LYS A 256 -4.46 15.81 -15.06
C LYS A 256 -5.97 15.98 -14.96
#